data_AF-A0A8T3NEA7-F1
#
_entry.id   AF-A0A8T3NEA7-F1
#
_cell.length_a   1.000
_cell.length_b   1.000
_cell.length_c   1.000
_cell.angle_alpha   90.00
_cell.angle_beta   90.00
_cell.angle_gamma   90.00
#
_symmetry.space_group_name_H-M   'P 1'
#
loop_
_entity.id
_entity.type
_entity.pdbx_description
1 polymer ?
#
loop_
_entity_poly.entity_id
_entity_poly.type
_entity_poly.pdbx_seq_one_letter_code
_entity_poly.pdbx_strand_id
1 'polypeptide(L)'
;MTNRVALNRSDQAELWERLSTMGRVLKLQQIVTWTIRLLLVGLAIDCLWLSGSRFLPYVVPIALLPAIPLGLAALGALVLTFWRPSMAYLARQADRQLGLKERLTTAVEIQTKGEGPYLADLQLRDAVDQFRRIEPLEAFPIRIRFREANATLALALAAVLLVAWPNPMQQKVRQREQVQQTIRQEAERLNKQAEEIAALNADSPSEDLQQIEQALRDGAKALEQRGTNEEALAALAALEQRLQALQGQNGADLEEALSALAGSLAQDPSTRQAGTSLAKGDYKQAAEELRRISENLEKLSPQEQARLARSMRQAGQRASRSNPSMGQSMNQAANALEQGAQG
;
A
#
# COMPACT_ATOMS: atom_id res chain seq x y z
N MET A 1 73.51 32.79 9.91
CA MET A 1 72.69 31.81 9.15
C MET A 1 71.36 31.48 9.84
N THR A 2 71.31 31.40 11.17
CA THR A 2 70.11 31.11 11.98
C THR A 2 68.93 32.08 11.79
N ASN A 3 69.17 33.40 11.74
CA ASN A 3 68.10 34.39 11.59
C ASN A 3 67.38 34.32 10.21
N ARG A 4 68.12 33.93 9.15
CA ARG A 4 67.58 33.82 7.79
C ARG A 4 66.63 32.63 7.63
N VAL A 5 67.01 31.48 8.20
CA VAL A 5 66.19 30.26 8.17
C VAL A 5 64.90 30.45 8.98
N ALA A 6 64.96 31.20 10.08
CA ALA A 6 63.78 31.52 10.89
C ALA A 6 62.78 32.41 10.13
N LEU A 7 63.25 33.47 9.46
CA LEU A 7 62.41 34.37 8.65
C LEU A 7 61.74 33.67 7.46
N ASN A 8 62.46 32.78 6.77
CA ASN A 8 61.85 32.04 5.65
C ASN A 8 60.73 31.10 6.15
N ARG A 9 60.91 30.46 7.32
CA ARG A 9 59.86 29.62 7.93
C ARG A 9 58.62 30.43 8.35
N SER A 10 58.78 31.66 8.83
CA SER A 10 57.64 32.52 9.17
C SER A 10 56.88 32.98 7.93
N ASP A 11 57.59 33.41 6.87
CA ASP A 11 56.96 33.86 5.62
C ASP A 11 56.20 32.69 4.94
N GLN A 12 56.77 31.48 4.99
CA GLN A 12 56.11 30.26 4.55
C GLN A 12 54.85 29.92 5.35
N ALA A 13 54.91 29.99 6.68
CA ALA A 13 53.75 29.70 7.52
C ALA A 13 52.61 30.71 7.29
N GLU A 14 52.96 31.98 7.14
CA GLU A 14 51.98 33.05 6.86
C GLU A 14 51.31 32.89 5.50
N LEU A 15 52.09 32.55 4.45
CA LEU A 15 51.52 32.28 3.12
C LEU A 15 50.47 31.15 3.19
N TRP A 16 50.77 30.06 3.90
CA TRP A 16 49.84 28.95 4.09
C TRP A 16 48.58 29.34 4.88
N GLU A 17 48.76 30.07 5.99
CA GLU A 17 47.64 30.51 6.81
C GLU A 17 46.69 31.40 6.01
N ARG A 18 47.23 32.37 5.26
CA ARG A 18 46.42 33.29 4.45
C ARG A 18 45.76 32.59 3.26
N LEU A 19 46.48 31.71 2.55
CA LEU A 19 45.89 30.92 1.46
C LEU A 19 44.79 29.99 1.99
N SER A 20 44.95 29.40 3.18
CA SER A 20 43.91 28.57 3.80
C SER A 20 42.67 29.38 4.18
N THR A 21 42.86 30.59 4.72
CA THR A 21 41.77 31.51 5.07
C THR A 21 41.01 31.94 3.81
N MET A 22 41.73 32.30 2.76
CA MET A 22 41.15 32.60 1.45
C MET A 22 40.42 31.38 0.85
N GLY A 23 40.98 30.18 1.00
CA GLY A 23 40.33 28.94 0.61
C GLY A 23 38.98 28.71 1.30
N ARG A 24 38.84 29.10 2.59
CA ARG A 24 37.55 29.05 3.30
C ARG A 24 36.53 30.01 2.71
N VAL A 25 36.93 31.25 2.38
CA VAL A 25 36.05 32.25 1.76
C VAL A 25 35.60 31.80 0.36
N LEU A 26 36.53 31.32 -0.46
CA LEU A 26 36.24 30.77 -1.79
C LEU A 26 35.28 29.57 -1.71
N LYS A 27 35.51 28.68 -0.76
CA LYS A 27 34.65 27.52 -0.52
C LYS A 27 33.25 27.95 -0.07
N LEU A 28 33.14 28.91 0.84
CA LEU A 28 31.85 29.47 1.27
C LEU A 28 31.10 30.08 0.08
N GLN A 29 31.79 30.86 -0.76
CA GLN A 29 31.19 31.44 -1.97
C GLN A 29 30.69 30.36 -2.94
N GLN A 30 31.48 29.31 -3.16
CA GLN A 30 31.09 28.18 -4.01
C GLN A 30 29.91 27.41 -3.43
N ILE A 31 29.91 27.13 -2.13
CA ILE A 31 28.79 26.48 -1.43
C ILE A 31 27.52 27.30 -1.60
N VAL A 32 27.55 28.61 -1.36
CA VAL A 32 26.37 29.48 -1.49
C VAL A 32 25.86 29.48 -2.93
N THR A 33 26.76 29.67 -3.91
CA THR A 33 26.38 29.75 -5.33
C THR A 33 25.79 28.43 -5.84
N TRP A 34 26.44 27.30 -5.54
CA TRP A 34 25.97 25.99 -5.99
C TRP A 34 24.71 25.54 -5.24
N THR A 35 24.57 25.87 -3.95
CA THR A 35 23.34 25.63 -3.19
C THR A 35 22.15 26.31 -3.86
N ILE A 36 22.27 27.60 -4.24
CA ILE A 36 21.19 28.33 -4.93
C ILE A 36 20.86 27.69 -6.28
N ARG A 37 21.87 27.28 -7.05
CA ARG A 37 21.67 26.64 -8.36
C ARG A 37 21.03 25.26 -8.26
N LEU A 38 21.45 24.45 -7.30
CA LEU A 38 20.87 23.12 -7.07
C LEU A 38 19.44 23.23 -6.53
N LEU A 39 19.17 24.23 -5.70
CA LEU A 39 17.81 24.57 -5.27
C LEU A 39 16.93 24.96 -6.47
N LEU A 40 17.45 25.80 -7.37
CA LEU A 40 16.76 26.18 -8.61
C LEU A 40 16.45 24.95 -9.48
N VAL A 41 17.44 24.06 -9.68
CA VAL A 41 17.25 22.82 -10.46
C VAL A 41 16.19 21.94 -9.82
N GLY A 42 16.22 21.74 -8.50
CA GLY A 42 15.20 20.96 -7.80
C GLY A 42 13.79 21.56 -7.94
N LEU A 43 13.65 22.88 -7.79
CA LEU A 43 12.36 23.55 -7.99
C LEU A 43 11.87 23.45 -9.44
N ALA A 44 12.78 23.47 -10.42
CA ALA A 44 12.42 23.25 -11.82
C ALA A 44 11.93 21.83 -12.06
N ILE A 45 12.54 20.83 -11.43
CA ILE A 45 12.08 19.42 -11.45
C ILE A 45 10.68 19.31 -10.83
N ASP A 46 10.45 19.92 -9.67
CA ASP A 46 9.12 19.94 -9.03
C ASP A 46 8.07 20.59 -9.92
N CYS A 47 8.38 21.74 -10.54
CA CYS A 47 7.46 22.40 -11.46
C CYS A 47 7.15 21.53 -12.68
N LEU A 48 8.14 20.85 -13.23
CA LEU A 48 7.96 19.92 -14.36
C LEU A 48 7.09 18.73 -13.94
N TRP A 49 7.35 18.15 -12.77
CA TRP A 49 6.56 17.04 -12.22
C TRP A 49 5.11 17.46 -11.96
N LEU A 50 4.90 18.58 -11.28
CA LEU A 50 3.57 19.14 -11.02
C LEU A 50 2.81 19.43 -12.33
N SER A 51 3.50 19.98 -13.33
CA SER A 51 2.92 20.22 -14.65
C SER A 51 2.55 18.91 -15.34
N GLY A 52 3.41 17.89 -15.29
CA GLY A 52 3.12 16.56 -15.82
C GLY A 52 1.90 15.91 -15.18
N SER A 53 1.68 16.12 -13.88
CA SER A 53 0.54 15.56 -13.14
C SER A 53 -0.82 16.12 -13.59
N ARG A 54 -0.81 17.19 -14.40
CA ARG A 54 -2.02 17.75 -15.03
C ARG A 54 -2.44 16.95 -16.25
N PHE A 55 -1.49 16.34 -16.95
CA PHE A 55 -1.73 15.58 -18.17
C PHE A 55 -1.84 14.09 -17.93
N LEU A 56 -1.21 13.58 -16.87
CA LEU A 56 -1.17 12.16 -16.54
C LEU A 56 -1.80 11.89 -15.17
N PRO A 57 -2.62 10.83 -15.02
CA PRO A 57 -3.33 10.52 -13.78
C PRO A 57 -2.43 9.77 -12.80
N TYR A 58 -1.51 10.46 -12.12
CA TYR A 58 -0.73 9.91 -11.01
C TYR A 58 -0.82 10.79 -9.75
N VAL A 59 -0.58 10.18 -8.58
CA VAL A 59 -0.57 10.87 -7.28
C VAL A 59 0.77 11.58 -7.10
N VAL A 60 0.71 12.88 -6.77
CA VAL A 60 1.90 13.64 -6.36
C VAL A 60 1.91 13.76 -4.85
N PRO A 61 2.91 13.22 -4.14
CA PRO A 61 3.04 13.37 -2.70
C PRO A 61 3.50 14.79 -2.37
N ILE A 62 2.55 15.72 -2.20
CA ILE A 62 2.84 17.16 -1.99
C ILE A 62 3.79 17.38 -0.80
N ALA A 63 3.67 16.58 0.27
CA ALA A 63 4.53 16.67 1.45
C ALA A 63 6.01 16.34 1.16
N LEU A 64 6.30 15.53 0.12
CA LEU A 64 7.66 15.15 -0.23
C LEU A 64 8.29 16.07 -1.29
N LEU A 65 7.52 16.95 -1.93
CA LEU A 65 8.05 17.90 -2.92
C LEU A 65 9.29 18.67 -2.42
N PRO A 66 9.29 19.33 -1.24
CA PRO A 66 10.47 20.08 -0.81
C PRO A 66 11.71 19.21 -0.58
N ALA A 67 11.59 17.89 -0.46
CA ALA A 67 12.72 17.00 -0.27
C ALA A 67 13.67 16.98 -1.47
N ILE A 68 13.17 17.18 -2.70
CA ILE A 68 14.01 17.22 -3.91
C ILE A 68 14.94 18.45 -3.92
N PRO A 69 14.44 19.70 -3.89
CA PRO A 69 15.29 20.87 -3.90
C PRO A 69 16.17 20.97 -2.65
N LEU A 70 15.66 20.61 -1.47
CA LEU A 70 16.46 20.59 -0.25
C LEU A 70 17.53 19.50 -0.27
N GLY A 71 17.20 18.31 -0.77
CA GLY A 71 18.14 17.19 -0.88
C GLY A 71 19.28 17.48 -1.84
N LEU A 72 18.99 18.05 -3.01
CA LEU A 72 20.03 18.47 -3.97
C LEU A 72 20.91 19.58 -3.40
N ALA A 73 20.30 20.59 -2.77
CA ALA A 73 21.02 21.67 -2.10
C ALA A 73 21.94 21.14 -0.98
N ALA A 74 21.42 20.27 -0.11
CA ALA A 74 22.15 19.66 0.99
C ALA A 74 23.30 18.78 0.49
N LEU A 75 23.06 17.95 -0.53
CA LEU A 75 24.09 17.09 -1.13
C LEU A 75 25.21 17.92 -1.76
N GLY A 76 24.86 18.98 -2.51
CA GLY A 76 25.84 19.89 -3.07
C GLY A 76 26.68 20.60 -2.01
N ALA A 77 26.03 21.11 -0.96
CA ALA A 77 26.72 21.71 0.18
C ALA A 77 27.63 20.71 0.91
N LEU A 78 27.18 19.47 1.10
CA LEU A 78 27.94 18.38 1.72
C LEU A 78 29.20 18.08 0.89
N VAL A 79 29.05 17.81 -0.41
CA VAL A 79 30.17 17.50 -1.33
C VAL A 79 31.20 18.62 -1.31
N LEU A 80 30.75 19.88 -1.41
CA LEU A 80 31.64 21.04 -1.37
C LEU A 80 32.25 21.27 0.01
N THR A 81 31.61 20.84 1.10
CA THR A 81 32.16 20.88 2.46
C THR A 81 33.29 19.86 2.65
N PHE A 82 33.23 18.70 2.02
CA PHE A 82 34.33 17.72 2.08
C PHE A 82 35.40 17.94 1.02
N TRP A 83 35.10 18.70 -0.03
CA TRP A 83 36.09 19.07 -1.04
C TRP A 83 37.16 19.99 -0.44
N ARG A 84 38.43 19.58 -0.60
CA ARG A 84 39.60 20.31 -0.13
C ARG A 84 40.38 20.80 -1.37
N PRO A 85 40.29 22.10 -1.73
CA PRO A 85 41.05 22.62 -2.86
C PRO A 85 42.56 22.55 -2.56
N SER A 86 43.36 22.22 -3.58
CA SER A 86 44.82 22.21 -3.45
C SER A 86 45.36 23.64 -3.32
N MET A 87 46.49 23.81 -2.64
CA MET A 87 47.11 25.14 -2.49
C MET A 87 47.51 25.75 -3.83
N ALA A 88 47.97 24.94 -4.78
CA ALA A 88 48.25 25.37 -6.14
C ALA A 88 46.99 25.83 -6.90
N TYR A 89 45.81 25.29 -6.58
CA TYR A 89 44.56 25.79 -7.13
C TYR A 89 44.19 27.15 -6.52
N LEU A 90 44.30 27.28 -5.19
CA LEU A 90 44.00 28.53 -4.48
C LEU A 90 44.92 29.67 -4.91
N ALA A 91 46.22 29.42 -5.05
CA ALA A 91 47.20 30.40 -5.52
C ALA A 91 46.91 30.87 -6.96
N ARG A 92 46.61 29.95 -7.88
CA ARG A 92 46.23 30.31 -9.26
C ARG A 92 44.93 31.13 -9.31
N GLN A 93 43.95 30.77 -8.48
CA GLN A 93 42.69 31.50 -8.40
C GLN A 93 42.90 32.91 -7.82
N ALA A 94 43.75 33.03 -6.80
CA ALA A 94 44.17 34.29 -6.21
C ALA A 94 44.88 35.18 -7.22
N ASP A 95 45.89 34.66 -7.91
CA ASP A 95 46.66 35.42 -8.90
C ASP A 95 45.77 35.95 -10.03
N ARG A 96 44.80 35.15 -10.49
CA ARG A 96 43.86 35.56 -11.55
C ARG A 96 42.91 36.65 -11.09
N GLN A 97 42.36 36.55 -9.88
CA GLN A 97 41.35 37.47 -9.39
C GLN A 97 41.95 38.80 -8.89
N LEU A 98 43.17 38.73 -8.32
CA LEU A 98 43.89 39.87 -7.75
C LEU A 98 44.90 40.47 -8.73
N GLY A 99 45.10 39.85 -9.89
CA GLY A 99 46.03 40.33 -10.92
C GLY A 99 47.51 40.24 -10.51
N LEU A 100 47.87 39.31 -9.63
CA LEU A 100 49.22 39.20 -9.03
C LEU A 100 50.26 38.55 -9.95
N LYS A 101 49.94 38.32 -11.24
CA LYS A 101 50.87 37.85 -12.28
C LYS A 101 51.71 36.64 -11.85
N GLU A 102 51.04 35.61 -11.34
CA GLU A 102 51.63 34.32 -10.92
C GLU A 102 52.51 34.34 -9.65
N ARG A 103 52.63 35.48 -8.95
CA ARG A 103 53.48 35.60 -7.75
C ARG A 103 53.12 34.59 -6.67
N LEU A 104 51.84 34.34 -6.41
CA LEU A 104 51.43 33.35 -5.40
C LEU A 104 51.62 31.92 -5.89
N THR A 105 51.37 31.67 -7.18
CA THR A 105 51.59 30.38 -7.81
C THR A 105 53.07 30.00 -7.73
N THR A 106 53.97 30.91 -8.11
CA THR A 106 55.42 30.72 -8.00
C THR A 106 55.85 30.51 -6.55
N ALA A 107 55.31 31.27 -5.59
CA ALA A 107 55.63 31.11 -4.17
C ALA A 107 55.23 29.72 -3.63
N VAL A 108 54.06 29.20 -4.01
CA VAL A 108 53.63 27.84 -3.64
C VAL A 108 54.52 26.78 -4.30
N GLU A 109 54.90 26.97 -5.56
CA GLU A 109 55.81 26.04 -6.25
C GLU A 109 57.20 25.98 -5.62
N ILE A 110 57.78 27.14 -5.27
CA ILE A 110 59.07 27.24 -4.55
C ILE A 110 59.02 26.44 -3.26
N GLN A 111 57.93 26.55 -2.50
CA GLN A 111 57.77 25.84 -1.24
C GLN A 111 57.57 24.33 -1.41
N THR A 112 56.96 23.91 -2.52
CA THR A 112 56.67 22.49 -2.79
C THR A 112 57.87 21.76 -3.40
N LYS A 113 58.67 22.45 -4.23
CA LYS A 113 59.81 21.87 -4.98
C LYS A 113 61.17 22.12 -4.33
N GLY A 114 61.30 23.13 -3.46
CA GLY A 114 62.51 23.33 -2.64
C GLY A 114 63.76 23.81 -3.40
N GLU A 115 63.62 24.59 -4.47
CA GLU A 115 64.77 25.00 -5.31
C GLU A 115 65.27 26.44 -5.03
N GLY A 116 66.58 26.59 -4.79
CA GLY A 116 67.40 27.80 -5.04
C GLY A 116 67.55 28.83 -3.90
N PRO A 117 68.77 29.17 -3.42
CA PRO A 117 68.94 29.79 -2.10
C PRO A 117 69.02 31.33 -2.06
N TYR A 118 68.67 32.11 -3.10
CA TYR A 118 68.70 33.59 -2.97
C TYR A 118 67.51 34.32 -3.61
N LEU A 119 67.18 34.03 -4.87
CA LEU A 119 66.04 34.65 -5.53
C LEU A 119 64.70 34.10 -5.01
N ALA A 120 64.65 32.84 -4.57
CA ALA A 120 63.46 32.21 -4.03
C ALA A 120 62.95 32.89 -2.75
N ASP A 121 63.86 33.25 -1.83
CA ASP A 121 63.52 33.97 -0.59
C ASP A 121 62.93 35.36 -0.89
N LEU A 122 63.49 36.05 -1.89
CA LEU A 122 63.03 37.38 -2.30
C LEU A 122 61.66 37.31 -3.00
N GLN A 123 61.44 36.31 -3.85
CA GLN A 123 60.16 36.06 -4.51
C GLN A 123 59.07 35.67 -3.51
N LEU A 124 59.39 34.83 -2.52
CA LEU A 124 58.46 34.46 -1.47
C LEU A 124 58.06 35.68 -0.62
N ARG A 125 59.04 36.49 -0.22
CA ARG A 125 58.78 37.73 0.56
C ARG A 125 57.95 38.73 -0.21
N ASP A 126 58.27 38.97 -1.48
CA ASP A 126 57.48 39.84 -2.35
C ASP A 126 56.03 39.34 -2.49
N ALA A 127 55.83 38.03 -2.67
CA ALA A 127 54.50 37.43 -2.74
C ALA A 127 53.72 37.61 -1.41
N VAL A 128 54.36 37.36 -0.27
CA VAL A 128 53.75 37.53 1.07
C VAL A 128 53.42 38.98 1.35
N ASP A 129 54.32 39.92 1.03
CA ASP A 129 54.11 41.36 1.27
C ASP A 129 52.99 41.94 0.42
N GLN A 130 52.82 41.46 -0.83
CA GLN A 130 51.65 41.83 -1.63
C GLN A 130 50.37 41.20 -1.10
N PHE A 131 50.44 39.95 -0.64
CA PHE A 131 49.27 39.22 -0.14
C PHE A 131 48.79 39.71 1.23
N ARG A 132 49.70 40.19 2.09
CA ARG A 132 49.39 40.78 3.41
C ARG A 132 48.40 41.94 3.33
N ARG A 133 48.46 42.71 2.25
CA ARG A 133 47.67 43.92 2.04
C ARG A 133 46.25 43.64 1.55
N ILE A 134 45.91 42.38 1.30
CA ILE A 134 44.65 41.98 0.67
C ILE A 134 43.76 41.34 1.73
N GLU A 135 42.56 41.90 1.91
CA GLU A 135 41.54 41.31 2.75
C GLU A 135 40.77 40.21 2.00
N PRO A 136 40.73 38.97 2.50
CA PRO A 136 40.11 37.85 1.77
C PRO A 136 38.63 38.04 1.44
N LEU A 137 37.87 38.69 2.32
CA LEU A 137 36.42 38.92 2.14
C LEU A 137 36.12 40.00 1.10
N GLU A 138 36.96 41.04 1.02
CA GLU A 138 36.84 42.09 0.01
C GLU A 138 37.30 41.60 -1.36
N ALA A 139 38.35 40.78 -1.39
CA ALA A 139 38.89 40.16 -2.60
C ALA A 139 37.91 39.17 -3.25
N PHE A 140 37.13 38.44 -2.43
CA PHE A 140 36.18 37.41 -2.88
C PHE A 140 34.78 37.64 -2.28
N PRO A 141 34.06 38.69 -2.73
CA PRO A 141 32.74 39.00 -2.19
C PRO A 141 31.73 37.92 -2.58
N ILE A 142 30.85 37.57 -1.64
CA ILE A 142 29.72 36.65 -1.89
C ILE A 142 28.70 37.39 -2.77
N ARG A 143 28.81 37.23 -4.09
CA ARG A 143 27.89 37.82 -5.06
C ARG A 143 26.79 36.85 -5.40
N ILE A 144 25.63 37.02 -4.77
CA ILE A 144 24.41 36.38 -5.22
C ILE A 144 23.96 37.10 -6.49
N ARG A 145 23.89 36.38 -7.62
CA ARG A 145 23.41 36.96 -8.88
C ARG A 145 21.90 37.13 -8.76
N PHE A 146 21.42 38.37 -8.75
CA PHE A 146 19.99 38.69 -8.64
C PHE A 146 19.12 37.91 -9.64
N ARG A 147 19.63 37.64 -10.85
CA ARG A 147 18.94 36.80 -11.85
C ARG A 147 18.68 35.38 -11.36
N GLU A 148 19.66 34.76 -10.69
CA GLU A 148 19.53 33.40 -10.15
C GLU A 148 18.58 33.40 -8.94
N ALA A 149 18.72 34.37 -8.03
CA ALA A 149 17.82 34.51 -6.87
C ALA A 149 16.35 34.76 -7.28
N ASN A 150 16.13 35.67 -8.23
CA ASN A 150 14.78 35.97 -8.73
C ASN A 150 14.17 34.78 -9.48
N ALA A 151 14.98 34.02 -10.24
CA ALA A 151 14.51 32.81 -10.90
C ALA A 151 14.11 31.72 -9.87
N THR A 152 14.90 31.52 -8.82
CA THR A 152 14.56 30.62 -7.72
C THR A 152 13.26 31.04 -7.04
N LEU A 153 13.11 32.33 -6.72
CA LEU A 153 11.88 32.87 -6.12
C LEU A 153 10.67 32.69 -7.05
N ALA A 154 10.82 32.97 -8.34
CA ALA A 154 9.76 32.80 -9.32
C ALA A 154 9.32 31.33 -9.45
N LEU A 155 10.26 30.38 -9.47
CA LEU A 155 9.95 28.95 -9.50
C LEU A 155 9.28 28.47 -8.20
N ALA A 156 9.73 28.98 -7.04
CA ALA A 156 9.08 28.66 -5.77
C ALA A 156 7.62 29.15 -5.76
N LEU A 157 7.37 30.38 -6.21
CA LEU A 157 6.02 30.91 -6.36
C LEU A 157 5.19 30.11 -7.38
N ALA A 158 5.78 29.74 -8.52
CA ALA A 158 5.13 28.92 -9.53
C ALA A 158 4.72 27.54 -8.97
N ALA A 159 5.60 26.88 -8.20
CA ALA A 159 5.30 25.61 -7.54
C ALA A 159 4.13 25.76 -6.56
N VAL A 160 4.12 26.80 -5.73
CA VAL A 160 3.01 27.10 -4.80
C VAL A 160 1.70 27.31 -5.56
N LEU A 161 1.71 28.10 -6.63
CA LEU A 161 0.53 28.33 -7.47
C LEU A 161 0.05 27.02 -8.14
N LEU A 162 0.96 26.18 -8.63
CA LEU A 162 0.62 24.88 -9.23
C LEU A 162 0.04 23.90 -8.21
N VAL A 163 0.44 23.97 -6.94
CA VAL A 163 -0.15 23.17 -5.86
C VAL A 163 -1.53 23.69 -5.47
N ALA A 164 -1.69 25.01 -5.33
CA ALA A 164 -2.96 25.63 -4.94
C ALA A 164 -4.02 25.54 -6.04
N TRP A 165 -3.62 25.55 -7.32
CA TRP A 165 -4.56 25.49 -8.44
C TRP A 165 -5.23 24.11 -8.55
N PRO A 166 -6.56 24.02 -8.71
CA PRO A 166 -7.26 22.74 -8.80
C PRO A 166 -6.75 21.85 -9.95
N ASN A 167 -6.30 20.63 -9.64
CA ASN A 167 -5.93 19.64 -10.66
C ASN A 167 -7.12 18.69 -10.94
N PRO A 168 -7.74 18.72 -12.13
CA PRO A 168 -8.85 17.84 -12.47
C PRO A 168 -8.46 16.36 -12.53
N MET A 169 -7.20 16.04 -12.86
CA MET A 169 -6.73 14.64 -12.86
C MET A 169 -6.60 14.08 -11.44
N GLN A 170 -6.22 14.92 -10.46
CA GLN A 170 -6.20 14.49 -9.06
C GLN A 170 -7.60 14.19 -8.53
N GLN A 171 -8.64 14.89 -9.00
CA GLN A 171 -10.02 14.56 -8.65
C GLN A 171 -10.41 13.18 -9.19
N LYS A 172 -10.05 12.85 -10.43
CA LYS A 172 -10.29 11.51 -11.01
C LYS A 172 -9.54 10.41 -10.25
N VAL A 173 -8.30 10.67 -9.85
CA VAL A 173 -7.52 9.71 -9.04
C VAL A 173 -8.17 9.51 -7.67
N ARG A 174 -8.55 10.59 -6.96
CA ARG A 174 -9.26 10.49 -5.68
C ARG A 174 -10.59 9.75 -5.79
N GLN A 175 -11.36 9.99 -6.85
CA GLN A 175 -12.61 9.26 -7.10
C GLN A 175 -12.34 7.76 -7.29
N ARG A 176 -11.30 7.39 -8.05
CA ARG A 176 -10.90 5.98 -8.22
C ARG A 176 -10.46 5.36 -6.90
N GLU A 177 -9.69 6.06 -6.08
CA GLU A 177 -9.27 5.59 -4.76
C GLU A 177 -10.47 5.39 -3.82
N GLN A 178 -11.44 6.32 -3.81
CA GLN A 178 -12.67 6.18 -3.02
C GLN A 178 -13.48 4.97 -3.47
N VAL A 179 -13.68 4.77 -4.77
CA VAL A 179 -14.38 3.60 -5.31
C VAL A 179 -13.66 2.31 -4.92
N GLN A 180 -12.33 2.26 -5.03
CA GLN A 180 -11.54 1.10 -4.60
C GLN A 180 -11.65 0.83 -3.10
N GLN A 181 -11.69 1.88 -2.26
CA GLN A 181 -11.91 1.71 -0.82
C GLN A 181 -13.29 1.13 -0.53
N THR A 182 -14.34 1.60 -1.22
CA THR A 182 -15.69 1.03 -1.08
C THR A 182 -15.73 -0.44 -1.50
N ILE A 183 -15.11 -0.79 -2.63
CA ILE A 183 -15.03 -2.19 -3.11
C ILE A 183 -14.31 -3.08 -2.07
N ARG A 184 -13.20 -2.61 -1.48
CA ARG A 184 -12.48 -3.34 -0.42
C ARG A 184 -13.31 -3.52 0.83
N GLN A 185 -14.02 -2.48 1.28
CA GLN A 185 -14.91 -2.57 2.44
C GLN A 185 -16.02 -3.59 2.21
N GLU A 186 -16.56 -3.66 0.99
CA GLU A 186 -17.61 -4.63 0.65
C GLU A 186 -17.05 -6.06 0.57
N ALA A 187 -15.84 -6.26 0.03
CA ALA A 187 -15.15 -7.54 0.07
C ALA A 187 -14.88 -8.02 1.52
N GLU A 188 -14.46 -7.12 2.41
CA GLU A 188 -14.29 -7.43 3.83
C GLU A 188 -15.62 -7.82 4.51
N ARG A 189 -16.72 -7.16 4.16
CA ARG A 189 -18.06 -7.53 4.66
C ARG A 189 -18.48 -8.93 4.22
N LEU A 190 -18.28 -9.26 2.94
CA LEU A 190 -18.54 -10.61 2.43
C LEU A 190 -17.68 -11.66 3.14
N ASN A 191 -16.40 -11.37 3.39
CA ASN A 191 -15.52 -12.28 4.15
C ASN A 191 -16.00 -12.48 5.60
N LYS A 192 -16.45 -11.42 6.28
CA LYS A 192 -17.02 -11.54 7.64
C LYS A 192 -18.29 -12.38 7.65
N GLN A 193 -19.18 -12.18 6.68
CA GLN A 193 -20.38 -13.02 6.52
C GLN A 193 -20.00 -14.48 6.25
N ALA A 194 -18.97 -14.73 5.44
CA ALA A 194 -18.47 -16.09 5.21
C ALA A 194 -17.91 -16.71 6.50
N GLU A 195 -17.21 -15.94 7.35
CA GLU A 195 -16.73 -16.41 8.65
C GLU A 195 -17.87 -16.74 9.62
N GLU A 196 -18.94 -15.92 9.65
CA GLU A 196 -20.14 -16.20 10.45
C GLU A 196 -20.82 -17.50 9.99
N ILE A 197 -20.95 -17.71 8.68
CA ILE A 197 -21.50 -18.95 8.11
C ILE A 197 -20.59 -20.14 8.41
N ALA A 198 -19.26 -19.97 8.34
CA ALA A 198 -18.30 -21.02 8.69
C ALA A 198 -18.42 -21.44 10.17
N ALA A 199 -18.64 -20.48 11.07
CA ALA A 199 -18.89 -20.75 12.49
C ALA A 199 -20.19 -21.53 12.71
N LEU A 200 -21.28 -21.12 12.06
CA LEU A 200 -22.56 -21.86 12.10
C LEU A 200 -22.41 -23.28 11.58
N ASN A 201 -21.61 -23.46 10.53
CA ASN A 201 -21.35 -24.77 9.93
C ASN A 201 -20.45 -25.65 10.81
N ALA A 202 -19.57 -25.07 11.62
CA ALA A 202 -18.77 -25.82 12.59
C ALA A 202 -19.65 -26.39 13.72
N ASP A 203 -20.66 -25.64 14.16
CA ASP A 203 -21.63 -26.09 15.17
C ASP A 203 -22.64 -27.10 14.60
N SER A 204 -23.06 -26.92 13.35
CA SER A 204 -24.03 -27.79 12.66
C SER A 204 -23.63 -28.00 11.20
N PRO A 205 -22.85 -29.06 10.91
CA PRO A 205 -22.35 -29.33 9.58
C PRO A 205 -23.47 -29.50 8.56
N SER A 206 -23.45 -28.66 7.53
CA SER A 206 -24.36 -28.74 6.38
C SER A 206 -23.63 -28.38 5.10
N GLU A 207 -23.95 -29.11 4.03
CA GLU A 207 -23.36 -28.91 2.71
C GLU A 207 -23.77 -27.53 2.13
N ASP A 208 -24.99 -27.09 2.42
CA ASP A 208 -25.54 -25.79 2.02
C ASP A 208 -24.74 -24.62 2.61
N LEU A 209 -24.42 -24.65 3.91
CA LEU A 209 -23.62 -23.60 4.54
C LEU A 209 -22.20 -23.57 3.97
N GLN A 210 -21.61 -24.74 3.63
CA GLN A 210 -20.32 -24.78 2.93
C GLN A 210 -20.40 -24.12 1.55
N GLN A 211 -21.46 -24.38 0.78
CA GLN A 211 -21.63 -23.80 -0.55
C GLN A 211 -21.86 -22.28 -0.49
N ILE A 212 -22.62 -21.80 0.49
CA ILE A 212 -22.83 -20.36 0.74
C ILE A 212 -21.52 -19.70 1.18
N GLU A 213 -20.78 -20.31 2.12
CA GLU A 213 -19.48 -19.81 2.55
C GLU A 213 -18.53 -19.66 1.36
N GLN A 214 -18.39 -20.70 0.53
CA GLN A 214 -17.53 -20.67 -0.64
C GLN A 214 -17.97 -19.60 -1.64
N ALA A 215 -19.27 -19.46 -1.90
CA ALA A 215 -19.78 -18.42 -2.79
C ALA A 215 -19.42 -17.02 -2.28
N LEU A 216 -19.59 -16.74 -0.98
CA LEU A 216 -19.23 -15.46 -0.38
C LEU A 216 -17.72 -15.19 -0.46
N ARG A 217 -16.87 -16.18 -0.15
CA ARG A 217 -15.41 -16.05 -0.27
C ARG A 217 -14.95 -15.82 -1.71
N ASP A 218 -15.55 -16.52 -2.67
CA ASP A 218 -15.26 -16.33 -4.10
C ASP A 218 -15.68 -14.92 -4.56
N GLY A 219 -16.84 -14.45 -4.10
CA GLY A 219 -17.32 -13.08 -4.34
C GLY A 219 -16.38 -12.02 -3.78
N ALA A 220 -15.93 -12.19 -2.53
CA ALA A 220 -14.95 -11.30 -1.90
C ALA A 220 -13.64 -11.24 -2.69
N LYS A 221 -13.09 -12.40 -3.09
CA LYS A 221 -11.88 -12.48 -3.92
C LYS A 221 -12.08 -11.81 -5.29
N ALA A 222 -13.24 -12.00 -5.91
CA ALA A 222 -13.54 -11.38 -7.21
C ALA A 222 -13.60 -9.85 -7.11
N LEU A 223 -14.12 -9.31 -6.01
CA LEU A 223 -14.12 -7.86 -5.72
C LEU A 223 -12.71 -7.32 -5.49
N GLU A 224 -11.84 -8.05 -4.77
CA GLU A 224 -10.46 -7.60 -4.52
C GLU A 224 -9.60 -7.59 -5.78
N GLN A 225 -9.80 -8.57 -6.68
CA GLN A 225 -9.02 -8.69 -7.91
C GLN A 225 -9.44 -7.70 -9.00
N ARG A 226 -10.72 -7.27 -9.00
CA ARG A 226 -11.29 -6.45 -10.06
C ARG A 226 -11.37 -4.98 -9.61
N GLY A 227 -10.55 -4.14 -10.23
CA GLY A 227 -10.27 -2.79 -9.75
C GLY A 227 -11.25 -1.70 -10.22
N THR A 228 -12.26 -2.04 -11.02
CA THR A 228 -13.21 -1.07 -11.61
C THR A 228 -14.65 -1.28 -11.11
N ASN A 229 -15.45 -0.20 -11.14
CA ASN A 229 -16.84 -0.22 -10.67
C ASN A 229 -17.72 -1.20 -11.45
N GLU A 230 -17.57 -1.25 -12.78
CA GLU A 230 -18.33 -2.14 -13.66
C GLU A 230 -18.03 -3.61 -13.36
N GLU A 231 -16.76 -3.94 -13.17
CA GLU A 231 -16.34 -5.29 -12.84
C GLU A 231 -16.79 -5.73 -11.43
N ALA A 232 -16.80 -4.80 -10.46
CA ALA A 232 -17.31 -5.05 -9.12
C ALA A 232 -18.82 -5.33 -9.12
N LEU A 233 -19.59 -4.55 -9.88
CA LEU A 233 -21.03 -4.79 -10.07
C LEU A 233 -21.31 -6.15 -10.73
N ALA A 234 -20.51 -6.52 -11.75
CA ALA A 234 -20.63 -7.82 -12.39
C ALA A 234 -20.31 -8.99 -11.41
N ALA A 235 -19.32 -8.81 -10.54
CA ALA A 235 -18.98 -9.80 -9.52
C ALA A 235 -20.11 -9.96 -8.48
N LEU A 236 -20.70 -8.85 -8.02
CA LEU A 236 -21.87 -8.88 -7.12
C LEU A 236 -23.08 -9.53 -7.77
N ALA A 237 -23.38 -9.22 -9.04
CA ALA A 237 -24.48 -9.85 -9.77
C ALA A 237 -24.29 -11.37 -9.93
N ALA A 238 -23.05 -11.80 -10.23
CA ALA A 238 -22.73 -13.23 -10.31
C ALA A 238 -22.86 -13.94 -8.96
N LEU A 239 -22.46 -13.27 -7.87
CA LEU A 239 -22.66 -13.77 -6.51
C LEU A 239 -24.15 -13.91 -6.18
N GLU A 240 -24.95 -12.88 -6.46
CA GLU A 240 -26.39 -12.89 -6.24
C GLU A 240 -27.07 -14.04 -7.00
N GLN A 241 -26.72 -14.21 -8.28
CA GLN A 241 -27.26 -15.30 -9.09
C GLN A 241 -26.88 -16.68 -8.53
N ARG A 242 -25.65 -16.85 -8.03
CA ARG A 242 -25.21 -18.10 -7.40
C ARG A 242 -25.98 -18.37 -6.09
N LEU A 243 -26.19 -17.36 -5.26
CA LEU A 243 -26.98 -17.49 -4.03
C LEU A 243 -28.46 -17.80 -4.32
N GLN A 244 -29.06 -17.16 -5.35
CA GLN A 244 -30.42 -17.48 -5.80
C GLN A 244 -30.54 -18.92 -6.30
N ALA A 245 -29.55 -19.43 -7.04
CA ALA A 245 -29.52 -20.81 -7.50
C ALA A 245 -29.45 -21.82 -6.35
N LEU A 246 -28.73 -21.50 -5.26
CA LEU A 246 -28.69 -22.32 -4.05
C LEU A 246 -30.04 -22.30 -3.31
N GLN A 247 -30.65 -21.12 -3.18
CA GLN A 247 -31.95 -20.98 -2.54
C GLN A 247 -33.07 -21.72 -3.33
N GLY A 248 -33.03 -21.66 -4.66
CA GLY A 248 -33.99 -22.33 -5.54
C GLY A 248 -33.86 -23.85 -5.55
N GLN A 249 -32.63 -24.39 -5.54
CA GLN A 249 -32.39 -25.84 -5.44
C GLN A 249 -32.95 -26.40 -4.13
N ASN A 250 -32.67 -25.75 -3.00
CA ASN A 250 -33.16 -26.19 -1.70
C ASN A 250 -34.70 -26.29 -1.62
N GLY A 251 -35.41 -25.36 -2.27
CA GLY A 251 -36.88 -25.40 -2.33
C GLY A 251 -37.39 -26.62 -3.09
N ALA A 252 -36.81 -26.91 -4.25
CA ALA A 252 -37.19 -28.06 -5.08
C ALA A 252 -36.84 -29.40 -4.40
N ASP A 253 -35.66 -29.48 -3.77
CA ASP A 253 -35.18 -30.68 -3.09
C ASP A 253 -36.04 -31.03 -1.87
N LEU A 254 -36.49 -30.01 -1.12
CA LEU A 254 -37.42 -30.16 -0.01
C LEU A 254 -38.79 -30.64 -0.49
N GLU A 255 -39.31 -30.07 -1.58
CA GLU A 255 -40.60 -30.46 -2.14
C GLU A 255 -40.59 -31.92 -2.62
N GLU A 256 -39.51 -32.36 -3.28
CA GLU A 256 -39.33 -33.75 -3.70
C GLU A 256 -39.21 -34.70 -2.50
N ALA A 257 -38.46 -34.30 -1.46
CA ALA A 257 -38.35 -35.08 -0.22
C ALA A 257 -39.70 -35.22 0.51
N LEU A 258 -40.49 -34.16 0.57
CA LEU A 258 -41.83 -34.15 1.17
C LEU A 258 -42.82 -35.01 0.36
N SER A 259 -42.73 -34.99 -0.97
CA SER A 259 -43.52 -35.85 -1.86
C SER A 259 -43.18 -37.34 -1.66
N ALA A 260 -41.89 -37.67 -1.56
CA ALA A 260 -41.43 -39.02 -1.27
C ALA A 260 -41.89 -39.53 0.12
N LEU A 261 -41.92 -38.64 1.12
CA LEU A 261 -42.47 -38.92 2.44
C LEU A 261 -43.98 -39.16 2.37
N ALA A 262 -44.72 -38.28 1.67
CA ALA A 262 -46.16 -38.38 1.50
C ALA A 262 -46.56 -39.71 0.87
N GLY A 263 -45.85 -40.11 -0.19
CA GLY A 263 -46.07 -41.38 -0.87
C GLY A 263 -45.77 -42.61 0.00
N SER A 264 -44.76 -42.55 0.86
CA SER A 264 -44.42 -43.65 1.77
C SER A 264 -45.41 -43.78 2.94
N LEU A 265 -45.89 -42.64 3.48
CA LEU A 265 -46.92 -42.61 4.52
C LEU A 265 -48.30 -43.02 3.98
N ALA A 266 -48.62 -42.69 2.74
CA ALA A 266 -49.90 -43.09 2.13
C ALA A 266 -50.07 -44.62 2.01
N GLN A 267 -48.97 -45.38 2.01
CA GLN A 267 -48.95 -46.83 1.84
C GLN A 267 -49.33 -47.60 3.12
N ASP A 268 -49.18 -47.00 4.30
CA ASP A 268 -49.56 -47.63 5.56
C ASP A 268 -50.96 -47.14 6.01
N PRO A 269 -51.91 -48.05 6.32
CA PRO A 269 -53.22 -47.64 6.82
C PRO A 269 -53.18 -46.72 8.05
N SER A 270 -52.17 -46.88 8.92
CA SER A 270 -52.00 -46.09 10.15
C SER A 270 -51.51 -44.66 9.91
N THR A 271 -50.80 -44.40 8.80
CA THR A 271 -50.25 -43.08 8.46
C THR A 271 -50.84 -42.49 7.17
N ARG A 272 -51.80 -43.17 6.55
CA ARG A 272 -52.41 -42.78 5.27
C ARG A 272 -52.96 -41.36 5.27
N GLN A 273 -53.61 -40.98 6.37
CA GLN A 273 -54.20 -39.66 6.50
C GLN A 273 -53.11 -38.58 6.48
N ALA A 274 -52.05 -38.78 7.28
CA ALA A 274 -50.88 -37.89 7.30
C ALA A 274 -50.20 -37.80 5.93
N GLY A 275 -50.02 -38.92 5.24
CA GLY A 275 -49.46 -38.94 3.88
C GLY A 275 -50.33 -38.20 2.87
N THR A 276 -51.65 -38.27 2.99
CA THR A 276 -52.59 -37.58 2.09
C THR A 276 -52.62 -36.07 2.36
N SER A 277 -52.60 -35.67 3.63
CA SER A 277 -52.49 -34.26 4.05
C SER A 277 -51.16 -33.67 3.56
N LEU A 278 -50.07 -34.42 3.66
CA LEU A 278 -48.75 -34.01 3.18
C LEU A 278 -48.71 -33.86 1.65
N ALA A 279 -49.32 -34.79 0.91
CA ALA A 279 -49.41 -34.72 -0.56
C ALA A 279 -50.25 -33.53 -1.06
N LYS A 280 -51.18 -33.02 -0.24
CA LYS A 280 -52.01 -31.84 -0.56
C LYS A 280 -51.34 -30.51 -0.21
N GLY A 281 -50.15 -30.54 0.40
CA GLY A 281 -49.48 -29.34 0.92
C GLY A 281 -50.01 -28.86 2.28
N ASP A 282 -50.90 -29.62 2.93
CA ASP A 282 -51.45 -29.31 4.25
C ASP A 282 -50.48 -29.77 5.37
N TYR A 283 -49.30 -29.15 5.43
CA TYR A 283 -48.22 -29.53 6.35
C TYR A 283 -48.64 -29.48 7.83
N LYS A 284 -49.50 -28.51 8.20
CA LYS A 284 -50.01 -28.38 9.58
C LYS A 284 -50.85 -29.59 9.98
N GLN A 285 -51.77 -30.00 9.11
CA GLN A 285 -52.64 -31.14 9.37
C GLN A 285 -51.85 -32.45 9.36
N ALA A 286 -50.89 -32.60 8.44
CA ALA A 286 -49.99 -33.75 8.42
C ALA A 286 -49.17 -33.87 9.72
N ALA A 287 -48.67 -32.75 10.25
CA ALA A 287 -47.93 -32.73 11.51
C ALA A 287 -48.80 -33.11 12.73
N GLU A 288 -50.04 -32.63 12.80
CA GLU A 288 -50.99 -33.01 13.87
C GLU A 288 -51.36 -34.50 13.81
N GLU A 289 -51.59 -35.03 12.61
CA GLU A 289 -51.91 -36.45 12.40
C GLU A 289 -50.74 -37.36 12.80
N LEU A 290 -49.50 -37.01 12.41
CA LEU A 290 -48.29 -37.71 12.85
C LEU A 290 -48.08 -37.61 14.36
N ARG A 291 -48.38 -36.46 14.97
CA ARG A 291 -48.28 -36.27 16.42
C ARG A 291 -49.26 -37.17 17.17
N ARG A 292 -50.51 -37.29 16.72
CA ARG A 292 -51.49 -38.22 17.31
C ARG A 292 -51.08 -39.68 17.19
N ILE A 293 -50.41 -40.06 16.10
CA ILE A 293 -49.84 -41.40 15.93
C ILE A 293 -48.72 -41.62 16.94
N SER A 294 -47.85 -40.61 17.16
CA SER A 294 -46.78 -40.67 18.17
C SER A 294 -47.31 -40.71 19.62
N GLU A 295 -48.42 -40.05 19.92
CA GLU A 295 -49.04 -40.08 21.26
C GLU A 295 -49.73 -41.41 21.57
N ASN A 296 -50.13 -42.17 20.54
CA ASN A 296 -50.72 -43.50 20.68
C ASN A 296 -49.73 -44.61 20.34
N LEU A 297 -48.44 -44.29 20.24
CA LEU A 297 -47.42 -45.24 19.80
C LEU A 297 -47.34 -46.46 20.71
N GLU A 298 -47.45 -46.27 22.03
CA GLU A 298 -47.44 -47.32 23.05
C GLU A 298 -48.66 -48.26 22.99
N LYS A 299 -49.73 -47.84 22.31
CA LYS A 299 -50.95 -48.65 22.13
C LYS A 299 -50.93 -49.46 20.83
N LEU A 300 -49.97 -49.18 19.94
CA LEU A 300 -49.78 -49.96 18.72
C LEU A 300 -49.15 -51.30 19.06
N SER A 301 -49.56 -52.35 18.33
CA SER A 301 -48.91 -53.65 18.45
C SER A 301 -47.45 -53.57 17.98
N PRO A 302 -46.55 -54.45 18.49
CA PRO A 302 -45.18 -54.53 18.01
C PRO A 302 -45.06 -54.72 16.49
N GLN A 303 -46.04 -55.41 15.88
CA GLN A 303 -46.10 -55.60 14.43
C GLN A 303 -46.41 -54.30 13.68
N GLU A 304 -47.27 -53.44 14.22
CA GLU A 304 -47.63 -52.14 13.64
C GLU A 304 -46.48 -51.14 13.79
N GLN A 305 -45.82 -51.11 14.95
CA GLN A 305 -44.62 -50.29 15.16
C GLN A 305 -43.49 -50.68 14.20
N ALA A 306 -43.24 -51.98 14.00
CA ALA A 306 -42.25 -52.47 13.04
C ALA A 306 -42.63 -52.15 11.57
N ARG A 307 -43.92 -52.05 11.25
CA ARG A 307 -44.39 -51.64 9.92
C ARG A 307 -44.19 -50.14 9.70
N LEU A 308 -44.51 -49.33 10.70
CA LEU A 308 -44.29 -47.88 10.70
C LEU A 308 -42.80 -47.53 10.59
N ALA A 309 -41.94 -48.22 11.35
CA ALA A 309 -40.48 -48.07 11.26
C ALA A 309 -39.97 -48.37 9.84
N ARG A 310 -40.49 -49.41 9.18
CA ARG A 310 -40.14 -49.73 7.78
C ARG A 310 -40.60 -48.67 6.79
N SER A 311 -41.81 -48.12 6.95
CA SER A 311 -42.32 -47.02 6.12
C SER A 311 -41.46 -45.76 6.30
N MET A 312 -41.11 -45.39 7.54
CA MET A 312 -40.20 -44.27 7.82
C MET A 312 -38.80 -44.48 7.26
N ARG A 313 -38.26 -45.70 7.32
CA ARG A 313 -36.96 -46.05 6.74
C ARG A 313 -36.97 -45.96 5.22
N GLN A 314 -38.04 -46.42 4.56
CA GLN A 314 -38.19 -46.27 3.11
C GLN A 314 -38.37 -44.81 2.69
N ALA A 315 -39.13 -44.03 3.46
CA ALA A 315 -39.26 -42.59 3.26
C ALA A 315 -37.89 -41.91 3.41
N GLY A 316 -37.14 -42.25 4.46
CA GLY A 316 -35.79 -41.74 4.71
C GLY A 316 -34.82 -42.08 3.59
N GLN A 317 -34.83 -43.31 3.06
CA GLN A 317 -33.98 -43.69 1.92
C GLN A 317 -34.32 -42.95 0.62
N ARG A 318 -35.59 -42.64 0.38
CA ARG A 318 -36.01 -41.86 -0.79
C ARG A 318 -35.70 -40.37 -0.60
N ALA A 319 -36.02 -39.82 0.58
CA ALA A 319 -35.72 -38.45 0.95
C ALA A 319 -34.22 -38.18 0.98
N SER A 320 -33.38 -39.13 1.39
CA SER A 320 -31.91 -38.98 1.36
C SER A 320 -31.33 -38.70 -0.02
N ARG A 321 -32.08 -38.94 -1.11
CA ARG A 321 -31.62 -38.67 -2.48
C ARG A 321 -31.70 -37.19 -2.86
N SER A 322 -32.67 -36.46 -2.31
CA SER A 322 -32.86 -35.03 -2.57
C SER A 322 -32.52 -34.18 -1.34
N ASN A 323 -32.78 -34.70 -0.13
CA ASN A 323 -32.51 -34.04 1.14
C ASN A 323 -31.86 -35.02 2.15
N PRO A 324 -30.51 -35.09 2.21
CA PRO A 324 -29.77 -36.01 3.07
C PRO A 324 -30.08 -35.86 4.55
N SER A 325 -30.24 -34.63 5.05
CA SER A 325 -30.50 -34.35 6.47
C SER A 325 -31.89 -34.82 6.88
N MET A 326 -32.92 -34.54 6.08
CA MET A 326 -34.28 -35.06 6.29
C MET A 326 -34.30 -36.59 6.25
N GLY A 327 -33.58 -37.21 5.31
CA GLY A 327 -33.45 -38.66 5.25
C GLY A 327 -32.76 -39.27 6.47
N GLN A 328 -31.74 -38.61 7.03
CA GLN A 328 -31.09 -39.02 8.27
C GLN A 328 -32.05 -38.93 9.47
N SER A 329 -32.80 -37.83 9.62
CA SER A 329 -33.79 -37.69 10.70
C SER A 329 -34.89 -38.75 10.62
N MET A 330 -35.35 -39.10 9.41
CA MET A 330 -36.32 -40.17 9.20
C MET A 330 -35.76 -41.55 9.55
N ASN A 331 -34.50 -41.82 9.19
CA ASN A 331 -33.83 -43.07 9.57
C ASN A 331 -33.62 -43.19 11.08
N GLN A 332 -33.30 -42.08 11.76
CA GLN A 332 -33.22 -42.04 13.23
C GLN A 332 -34.59 -42.32 13.87
N ALA A 333 -35.66 -41.69 13.36
CA ALA A 333 -37.01 -41.95 13.82
C ALA A 333 -37.41 -43.42 13.61
N ALA A 334 -37.10 -44.01 12.44
CA ALA A 334 -37.34 -45.42 12.17
C ALA A 334 -36.62 -46.35 13.17
N ASN A 335 -35.37 -46.02 13.51
CA ASN A 335 -34.58 -46.81 14.47
C ASN A 335 -35.14 -46.71 15.90
N ALA A 336 -35.60 -45.53 16.32
CA ALA A 336 -36.24 -45.35 17.62
C ALA A 336 -37.55 -46.15 17.74
N LEU A 337 -38.35 -46.18 16.67
CA LEU A 337 -39.58 -46.98 16.61
C LEU A 337 -39.30 -48.49 16.68
N GLU A 338 -38.22 -48.96 16.07
CA GLU A 338 -37.83 -50.38 16.06
C GLU A 338 -37.27 -50.84 17.42
N GLN A 339 -36.59 -49.94 18.15
CA GLN A 339 -36.13 -50.20 19.52
C GLN A 339 -37.29 -50.23 20.52
N GLY A 340 -38.27 -49.33 20.37
CA GLY A 340 -39.49 -49.31 21.19
C GLY A 340 -40.38 -50.54 21.02
N ALA A 341 -40.32 -51.20 19.85
CA ALA A 341 -41.06 -52.43 19.57
C ALA A 341 -40.46 -53.70 20.18
N GLN A 342 -39.23 -53.63 20.70
CA GLN A 342 -38.48 -54.76 21.28
C GLN A 342 -38.44 -54.76 22.81
N GLY A 343 -38.88 -53.66 23.46
CA GLY A 343 -38.99 -53.53 24.92
C GLY A 343 -40.37 -53.88 25.44
#